data_AF-S4PNS6-F1
#
_entry.id   AF-S4PNS6-F1
#
_cell.length_a   1.000
_cell.length_b   1.000
_cell.length_c   1.000
_cell.angle_alpha   90.00
_cell.angle_beta   90.00
_cell.angle_gamma   90.00
#
_symmetry.space_group_name_H-M   'P 1'
#
loop_
_entity.id
_entity.type
_entity.pdbx_description
1 polymer ?
#
loop_
_entity_poly.entity_id
_entity_poly.type
_entity_poly.pdbx_seq_one_letter_code
_entity_poly.pdbx_strand_id
1 'polypeptide(L)' 'NRRDRVGCILMAVTWNTKCKWETTYSADSVEWCPVEPYRHVLVCGTYQLDKSHQDTKDADQLKQKRLGR' A
#
# COMPACT_ATOMS: atom_id res chain seq x y z
N ASN A 1 8.09 44.57 -21.94
CA ASN A 1 8.22 43.13 -22.26
C ASN A 1 8.77 42.36 -21.06
N ARG A 2 8.00 42.20 -19.99
CA ARG A 2 8.28 41.31 -18.86
C ARG A 2 6.95 40.71 -18.46
N ARG A 3 6.70 39.47 -18.88
CA ARG A 3 5.64 38.63 -18.33
C ARG A 3 6.33 37.63 -17.43
N ASP A 4 6.01 37.73 -16.15
CA ASP A 4 6.56 36.94 -15.08
C ASP A 4 6.30 35.46 -15.35
N ARG A 5 7.40 34.72 -15.49
CA ARG A 5 7.39 33.27 -15.58
C ARG A 5 7.17 32.78 -14.14
N VAL A 6 5.91 32.69 -13.72
CA VAL A 6 5.53 32.02 -12.47
C VAL A 6 5.86 30.54 -12.65
N GLY A 7 7.11 30.19 -12.34
CA GLY A 7 7.58 28.81 -12.32
C GLY A 7 6.93 28.10 -11.14
N CYS A 8 6.00 27.20 -11.42
CA CYS A 8 5.55 26.22 -10.45
C CYS A 8 6.77 25.35 -10.10
N ILE A 9 7.32 25.52 -8.90
CA ILE A 9 8.49 24.75 -8.48
C ILE A 9 8.01 23.34 -8.17
N LEU A 10 8.32 22.39 -9.05
CA LEU A 10 8.13 20.97 -8.82
C LEU A 10 9.09 20.55 -7.70
N MET A 11 8.62 20.48 -6.45
CA MET A 11 9.38 19.93 -5.35
C MET A 11 9.54 18.41 -5.57
N ALA A 12 10.67 17.99 -6.11
CA ALA A 12 11.00 16.59 -6.27
C ALA A 12 11.33 16.00 -4.88
N VAL A 13 10.48 15.09 -4.39
CA VAL A 13 10.73 14.35 -3.16
C VAL A 13 11.81 13.29 -3.42
N THR A 14 12.87 13.29 -2.61
CA THR A 14 13.94 12.29 -2.68
C THR A 14 13.78 11.29 -1.53
N TRP A 15 13.42 10.05 -1.86
CA TRP A 15 13.27 8.98 -0.88
C TRP A 15 14.61 8.30 -0.59
N ASN A 16 14.93 8.10 0.70
CA ASN A 16 16.09 7.32 1.14
C ASN A 16 15.61 6.16 2.02
N THR A 17 15.59 4.95 1.48
CA THR A 17 15.20 3.74 2.22
C THR A 17 16.22 3.45 3.32
N LYS A 18 15.75 3.39 4.58
CA LYS A 18 16.61 3.08 5.74
C LYS A 18 16.65 1.60 6.09
N CYS A 19 15.55 0.90 5.86
CA CYS A 19 15.38 -0.51 6.20
C CYS A 19 14.38 -1.17 5.25
N LYS A 20 14.56 -2.47 5.02
CA LYS A 20 13.68 -3.31 4.18
C LYS A 20 13.62 -4.69 4.81
N TRP A 21 12.41 -5.23 4.95
CA TRP A 21 12.16 -6.61 5.36
C TRP A 21 11.25 -7.27 4.34
N GLU A 22 11.53 -8.53 4.04
CA GLU A 22 10.68 -9.35 3.19
C GLU A 22 9.95 -10.35 4.07
N THR A 23 8.65 -10.50 3.84
CA THR A 23 7.80 -11.45 4.54
C THR A 23 7.25 -12.44 3.52
N THR A 24 6.78 -13.60 3.98
CA THR A 24 6.27 -14.66 3.10
C THR A 24 5.04 -14.20 2.30
N TYR A 25 4.25 -13.28 2.85
CA TYR A 25 3.02 -12.77 2.26
C TYR A 25 3.08 -11.25 2.10
N SER A 26 2.40 -10.72 1.10
CA SER A 26 2.26 -9.28 0.93
C SER A 26 1.56 -8.66 2.14
N ALA A 27 2.09 -7.54 2.63
CA ALA A 27 1.47 -6.74 3.69
C ALA A 27 0.32 -5.91 3.11
N ASP A 28 -0.84 -5.96 3.77
CA ASP A 28 -1.97 -5.07 3.47
C ASP A 28 -1.90 -3.80 4.34
N SER A 29 -1.45 -3.95 5.59
CA SER A 29 -1.29 -2.86 6.55
C SER A 29 -0.07 -3.06 7.44
N VAL A 30 0.50 -1.95 7.92
CA VAL A 30 1.58 -1.93 8.90
C VAL A 30 1.31 -0.87 9.96
N GLU A 31 1.43 -1.22 11.24
CA GLU A 31 1.13 -0.30 12.35
C GLU A 31 2.14 -0.45 13.48
N TRP A 32 2.58 0.68 14.03
CA TRP A 32 3.40 0.72 15.25
C TRP A 32 2.51 0.66 16.49
N CYS A 33 2.92 -0.12 17.49
CA CYS A 33 2.20 -0.17 18.76
C CYS A 33 2.30 1.18 19.49
N PRO A 34 1.19 1.84 19.90
CA PRO A 34 1.26 3.16 20.54
C PRO A 34 1.59 3.10 22.04
N VAL A 35 1.51 1.92 22.66
CA VAL A 35 1.55 1.71 24.12
C VAL A 35 2.99 1.56 24.62
N GLU A 36 3.35 2.27 25.69
CA GLU A 36 4.60 2.04 26.43
C GLU A 36 4.59 0.69 27.16
N PRO A 37 5.70 -0.08 27.17
CA PRO A 37 7.01 0.17 26.57
C PRO A 37 7.19 -0.36 25.13
N TYR A 38 6.09 -0.75 24.48
CA TYR A 38 6.09 -1.52 23.23
C TYR A 38 6.16 -0.69 21.94
N ARG A 39 6.46 0.62 22.00
CA ARG A 39 6.57 1.48 20.80
C ARG A 39 7.60 1.04 19.76
N HIS A 40 8.50 0.15 20.13
CA HIS A 40 9.48 -0.45 19.22
C HIS A 40 8.91 -1.67 18.44
N VAL A 41 7.67 -2.07 18.70
CA VAL A 41 7.00 -3.19 18.03
C VAL A 41 6.23 -2.69 16.82
N LEU A 42 6.50 -3.30 15.67
CA LEU A 42 5.80 -3.09 14.40
C LEU A 42 5.01 -4.36 14.07
N VAL A 43 3.72 -4.21 13.78
CA VAL A 43 2.86 -5.31 13.33
C VAL A 43 2.64 -5.17 11.83
N CYS A 44 2.75 -6.30 11.12
CA CYS A 44 2.49 -6.41 9.69
C CYS A 44 1.25 -7.29 9.50
N GLY A 45 0.14 -6.68 9.08
CA GLY A 45 -1.08 -7.38 8.73
C GLY A 45 -0.95 -8.00 7.35
N THR A 46 -1.09 -9.32 7.26
CA THR A 46 -1.11 -10.05 5.99
C THR A 46 -2.45 -10.73 5.80
N TYR A 47 -2.95 -10.74 4.57
CA TYR A 47 -4.16 -11.47 4.22
C TYR A 47 -3.87 -12.37 3.02
N GLN A 48 -4.20 -13.65 3.15
CA GLN A 48 -4.09 -14.61 2.08
C GLN A 48 -5.48 -15.14 1.74
N LEU A 49 -5.86 -14.99 0.47
CA LEU A 49 -7.03 -15.66 -0.08
C LEU A 49 -6.70 -17.15 -0.26
N ASP A 50 -7.54 -18.01 0.31
CA ASP A 50 -7.45 -19.44 0.05
C ASP A 50 -7.91 -19.73 -1.38
N LYS A 51 -6.98 -20.27 -2.18
CA LYS A 51 -7.20 -20.59 -3.60
C LYS A 51 -7.95 -21.91 -3.79
N SER A 52 -8.16 -22.68 -2.73
CA SER A 52 -8.92 -23.95 -2.78
C SER A 52 -10.36 -23.77 -3.26
N HIS A 53 -10.91 -22.56 -3.16
CA HIS A 53 -12.25 -22.20 -3.62
C HIS A 53 -12.29 -21.47 -4.98
N GLN A 54 -11.14 -21.27 -5.64
CA GLN A 54 -11.08 -20.56 -6.92
C GLN A 54 -11.42 -21.46 -8.12
N ASP A 55 -11.11 -22.77 -8.05
CA ASP A 55 -11.31 -23.73 -9.15
C ASP A 55 -12.77 -23.88 -9.60
N THR A 56 -13.74 -23.41 -8.82
CA THR A 56 -15.17 -23.44 -9.18
C THR A 56 -15.74 -22.10 -9.69
N LYS A 57 -14.95 -21.01 -9.72
CA LYS A 57 -15.45 -19.64 -9.98
C LYS A 57 -14.81 -18.90 -11.15
N ASP A 58 -13.85 -19.51 -11.84
CA ASP A 58 -13.19 -18.88 -13.00
C ASP A 58 -14.05 -18.84 -14.28
N ALA A 59 -15.25 -19.44 -14.26
CA ALA A 59 -16.24 -19.28 -15.32
C ALA A 59 -17.10 -18.00 -15.19
N ASP A 60 -17.05 -17.29 -14.05
CA ASP A 60 -17.94 -16.15 -13.76
C ASP A 60 -17.19 -14.93 -13.20
N GLN A 61 -15.90 -14.77 -13.55
CA GLN A 61 -15.17 -13.52 -13.33
C GLN A 61 -15.64 -12.43 -14.31
N LEU A 62 -16.89 -12.03 -14.16
CA LEU A 62 -17.40 -10.75 -14.64
C LEU A 62 -16.62 -9.66 -13.91
N LYS A 63 -15.57 -9.17 -14.57
CA LYS A 63 -14.78 -7.97 -14.31
C LYS A 63 -15.44 -7.08 -13.25
N GLN A 64 -15.03 -7.23 -11.98
CA GLN A 64 -15.62 -6.48 -10.87
C GLN A 64 -15.57 -4.98 -11.16
N LYS A 65 -16.73 -4.42 -11.54
CA LYS A 65 -16.86 -3.00 -11.85
C LYS A 65 -17.11 -2.29 -10.53
N ARG A 66 -16.16 -1.46 -10.08
CA ARG A 66 -16.39 -0.52 -8.97
C ARG A 66 -17.55 0.39 -9.35
N LEU A 67 -18.71 0.20 -8.74
CA LEU A 67 -19.82 1.13 -8.80
C LEU A 67 -19.59 2.19 -7.73
N GLY A 68 -18.82 3.22 -8.06
CA GLY A 68 -18.79 4.46 -7.30
C GLY A 68 -20.00 5.32 -7.65
N ARG A 69 -20.50 6.09 -6.67
CA ARG A 69 -21.59 7.05 -6.83
C ARG A 69 -21.10 8.32 -7.52
#